data_AF-A0A5C6C3S6-F1
#
_entry.id   AF-A0A5C6C3S6-F1
#
_cell.length_a   1.000
_cell.length_b   1.000
_cell.length_c   1.000
_cell.angle_alpha   90.00
_cell.angle_beta   90.00
_cell.angle_gamma   90.00
#
_symmetry.space_group_name_H-M   'P 1'
#
loop_
_entity.id
_entity.type
_entity.pdbx_description
1 polymer ?
#
loop_
_entity_poly.entity_id
_entity_poly.type
_entity_poly.pdbx_seq_one_letter_code
_entity_poly.pdbx_strand_id
1 'polypeptide(L)'
;MKRHSLLIAPICFLFATLAGVQTQGDDRPAILLIVAHHLGFSDLGCLGGEARTPSLNALADHGLKYSQFDNFFGTRSGHGSKADLHEVTRHRKPF
;
A
#
# COMPACT_ATOMS: atom_id res chain seq x y z
N MET A 1 -57.81 17.07 23.22
CA MET A 1 -57.15 15.82 22.74
C MET A 1 -55.83 16.08 22.00
N LYS A 2 -55.02 17.10 22.37
CA LYS A 2 -53.81 17.53 21.61
C LYS A 2 -52.47 17.28 22.34
N ARG A 3 -52.52 16.75 23.57
CA ARG A 3 -51.36 16.56 24.46
C ARG A 3 -50.39 15.47 24.03
N HIS A 4 -50.84 14.50 23.24
CA HIS A 4 -50.00 13.42 22.71
C HIS A 4 -49.17 13.90 21.50
N SER A 5 -49.73 14.79 20.69
CA SER A 5 -49.06 15.39 19.52
C SER A 5 -47.88 16.28 19.90
N LEU A 6 -47.85 16.83 21.12
CA LEU A 6 -46.78 17.71 21.61
C LEU A 6 -45.54 16.95 22.11
N LEU A 7 -45.69 15.66 22.47
CA LEU A 7 -44.60 14.82 22.97
C LEU A 7 -43.91 13.99 21.86
N ILE A 8 -44.58 13.78 20.72
CA ILE A 8 -44.05 12.97 19.62
C ILE A 8 -42.96 13.72 18.84
N ALA A 9 -43.13 15.03 18.62
CA ALA A 9 -42.17 15.86 17.87
C ALA A 9 -40.75 15.91 18.49
N PRO A 10 -40.55 16.13 19.80
CA PRO A 10 -39.22 16.14 20.39
C PRO A 10 -38.59 14.74 20.47
N ILE A 11 -39.41 13.69 20.61
CA ILE A 11 -38.93 12.30 20.60
C ILE A 11 -38.44 11.92 19.21
N CYS A 12 -39.16 12.29 18.15
CA CYS A 12 -38.70 12.09 16.77
C CYS A 12 -37.44 12.90 16.45
N PHE A 13 -37.31 14.12 16.98
CA PHE A 13 -36.11 14.94 16.80
C PHE A 13 -34.88 14.37 17.53
N LEU A 14 -35.08 13.83 18.75
CA LEU A 14 -34.04 13.12 19.50
C LEU A 14 -33.63 11.80 18.83
N PHE A 15 -34.57 11.09 18.23
CA PHE A 15 -34.29 9.85 17.51
C PHE A 15 -33.51 10.12 16.20
N ALA A 16 -33.80 11.23 15.53
CA ALA A 16 -33.11 11.63 14.32
C ALA A 16 -31.65 12.07 14.57
N THR A 17 -31.35 12.68 15.71
CA THR A 17 -29.97 13.03 16.09
C THR A 17 -29.15 11.81 16.56
N LEU A 18 -29.81 10.79 17.13
CA LEU A 18 -29.15 9.56 17.55
C LEU A 18 -28.85 8.59 16.37
N ALA A 19 -29.52 8.78 15.22
CA ALA A 19 -29.36 7.92 14.04
C ALA A 19 -28.01 8.07 13.30
N GLY A 20 -27.11 8.95 13.78
CA GLY A 20 -25.68 8.89 13.47
C GLY A 20 -25.31 9.33 12.06
N VAL A 21 -24.42 10.33 11.99
CA VAL A 21 -23.65 10.62 10.77
C VAL A 21 -22.76 9.40 10.50
N GLN A 22 -23.11 8.61 9.48
CA GLN A 22 -22.22 7.58 8.94
C GLN A 22 -21.19 8.27 8.05
N THR A 23 -19.96 8.37 8.51
CA THR A 23 -18.84 8.72 7.63
C THR A 23 -18.58 7.51 6.74
N GLN A 24 -19.05 7.53 5.49
CA GLN A 24 -18.55 6.60 4.48
C GLN A 24 -17.04 6.82 4.39
N GLY A 25 -16.27 5.81 4.81
CA GLY A 25 -14.84 5.78 4.53
C GLY A 25 -14.64 5.90 3.02
N ASP A 26 -13.65 6.66 2.60
CA ASP A 26 -13.31 6.74 1.18
C ASP A 26 -12.84 5.35 0.73
N ASP A 27 -13.63 4.66 -0.11
CA ASP A 27 -13.33 3.31 -0.63
C ASP A 27 -12.13 3.30 -1.61
N ARG A 28 -11.50 4.45 -1.83
CA ARG A 28 -10.34 4.59 -2.70
C ARG A 28 -9.07 4.06 -2.01
N PRO A 29 -8.19 3.38 -2.75
CA PRO A 29 -6.92 2.93 -2.19
C PRO A 29 -6.06 4.13 -1.79
N ALA A 30 -5.57 4.13 -0.56
CA ALA A 30 -4.58 5.10 -0.08
C ALA A 30 -3.19 4.72 -0.61
N ILE A 31 -2.68 5.49 -1.58
CA ILE A 31 -1.39 5.22 -2.24
C ILE A 31 -0.30 6.07 -1.57
N LEU A 32 0.73 5.41 -1.03
CA LEU A 32 1.95 6.05 -0.51
C LEU A 32 3.12 5.72 -1.44
N LEU A 33 3.77 6.76 -2.00
CA LEU A 33 4.98 6.62 -2.81
C LEU A 33 6.20 7.07 -2.01
N ILE A 34 7.16 6.18 -1.83
CA ILE A 34 8.44 6.45 -1.19
C ILE A 34 9.53 6.37 -2.25
N VAL A 35 10.26 7.47 -2.47
CA VAL A 35 11.40 7.52 -3.39
C VAL A 35 12.67 7.70 -2.57
N ALA A 36 13.57 6.74 -2.68
CA ALA A 36 14.89 6.80 -2.05
C ALA A 36 15.94 7.20 -3.09
N HIS A 37 16.80 8.14 -2.75
CA HIS A 37 17.88 8.57 -3.63
C HIS A 37 19.10 7.65 -3.46
N HIS A 38 19.87 7.46 -4.54
CA HIS A 38 21.15 6.74 -4.57
C HIS A 38 21.17 5.33 -3.94
N LEU A 39 20.02 4.67 -3.78
CA LEU A 39 19.99 3.26 -3.41
C LEU A 39 20.23 2.38 -4.64
N GLY A 40 21.22 1.50 -4.54
CA GLY A 40 21.48 0.43 -5.48
C GLY A 40 20.87 -0.90 -5.05
N PHE A 41 20.92 -1.87 -5.95
CA PHE A 41 20.47 -3.24 -5.71
C PHE A 41 21.17 -3.91 -4.53
N SER A 42 22.49 -3.68 -4.39
CA SER A 42 23.32 -4.22 -3.30
C SER A 42 23.00 -3.66 -1.92
N ASP A 43 22.26 -2.55 -1.85
CA ASP A 43 21.97 -1.86 -0.59
C ASP A 43 20.71 -2.40 0.10
N LEU A 44 19.97 -3.29 -0.57
CA LEU A 44 18.72 -3.84 -0.08
C LEU A 44 18.83 -5.34 0.18
N GLY A 45 18.59 -5.74 1.43
CA GLY A 45 18.62 -7.15 1.83
C GLY A 45 17.59 -8.01 1.08
N CYS A 46 16.42 -7.46 0.78
CA CYS A 46 15.37 -8.16 0.03
C CYS A 46 15.70 -8.43 -1.44
N LEU A 47 16.76 -7.79 -1.94
CA LEU A 47 17.30 -8.00 -3.28
C LEU A 47 18.58 -8.86 -3.28
N GLY A 48 19.04 -9.32 -2.11
CA GLY A 48 20.27 -10.12 -1.99
C GLY A 48 21.51 -9.30 -1.61
N GLY A 49 21.33 -8.04 -1.20
CA GLY A 49 22.37 -7.24 -0.55
C GLY A 49 22.67 -7.71 0.88
N GLU A 50 23.82 -7.30 1.42
CA GLU A 50 24.24 -7.65 2.79
C GLU A 50 23.57 -6.76 3.87
N ALA A 51 22.91 -5.67 3.44
CA ALA A 51 22.27 -4.72 4.34
C ALA A 51 21.07 -5.33 5.07
N ARG A 52 20.98 -5.07 6.38
CA ARG A 52 19.84 -5.52 7.19
C ARG A 52 18.67 -4.55 7.06
N THR A 53 17.74 -4.85 6.15
CA THR A 53 16.56 -4.01 5.84
C THR A 53 15.21 -4.68 6.22
N PRO A 54 14.93 -4.97 7.50
CA PRO A 54 13.81 -5.84 7.90
C PRO A 54 12.43 -5.33 7.46
N SER A 55 12.18 -4.01 7.51
CA SER A 55 10.90 -3.43 7.08
C SER A 55 10.68 -3.54 5.58
N LEU A 56 11.73 -3.31 4.79
CA LEU A 56 11.66 -3.46 3.33
C LEU A 56 11.58 -4.94 2.92
N ASN A 57 12.20 -5.83 3.69
CA ASN A 57 12.09 -7.28 3.51
C ASN A 57 10.65 -7.76 3.73
N ALA A 58 10.01 -7.35 4.83
CA ALA A 58 8.62 -7.69 5.09
C ALA A 58 7.68 -7.14 3.98
N LEU A 59 7.89 -5.90 3.53
CA LEU A 59 7.10 -5.33 2.44
C LEU A 59 7.28 -6.09 1.13
N ALA A 60 8.51 -6.53 0.84
CA ALA A 60 8.85 -7.36 -0.29
C ALA A 60 8.23 -8.76 -0.24
N ASP A 61 8.12 -9.35 0.95
CA ASP A 61 7.59 -10.71 1.13
C ASP A 61 6.07 -10.76 1.08
N HIS A 62 5.41 -9.67 1.48
CA HIS A 62 3.96 -9.51 1.38
C HIS A 62 3.49 -8.76 0.12
N GLY A 63 4.43 -8.30 -0.72
CA GLY A 63 4.15 -7.44 -1.86
C GLY A 63 4.77 -7.95 -3.16
N LEU A 64 4.91 -7.03 -4.12
CA LEU A 64 5.59 -7.29 -5.39
C LEU A 64 7.00 -6.68 -5.35
N LYS A 65 7.96 -7.46 -5.83
CA LYS A 65 9.35 -7.04 -6.04
C LYS A 65 9.65 -7.03 -7.53
N TYR A 66 10.25 -5.95 -8.01
CA TYR A 66 10.90 -5.89 -9.31
C TYR A 66 12.40 -6.11 -9.11
N SER A 67 13.06 -6.80 -10.04
CA SER A 67 14.50 -7.12 -9.95
C SER A 67 15.32 -6.59 -11.13
N GLN A 68 14.68 -6.11 -12.18
CA GLN A 68 15.33 -5.49 -13.34
C GLN A 68 15.47 -3.99 -13.10
N PHE A 69 16.64 -3.57 -12.64
CA PHE A 69 16.98 -2.17 -12.44
C PHE A 69 18.10 -1.76 -13.39
N ASP A 70 17.75 -1.05 -14.46
CA ASP A 70 18.72 -0.48 -15.37
C ASP A 70 19.17 0.89 -14.85
N ASN A 71 20.36 0.93 -14.26
CA ASN A 71 20.98 2.19 -13.89
C ASN A 71 21.56 2.85 -15.14
N PHE A 72 21.01 4.01 -15.52
CA PHE A 72 21.59 4.83 -16.58
C PHE A 72 22.83 5.56 -16.06
N PHE A 73 23.93 4.84 -15.89
CA PHE A 73 25.27 5.44 -15.85
C PHE A 73 25.79 5.47 -17.29
N GLY A 74 26.30 6.61 -17.75
CA GLY A 74 26.67 6.90 -19.14
C GLY A 74 27.84 6.09 -19.73
N THR A 75 28.05 4.85 -19.31
CA THR A 75 29.04 3.95 -19.91
C THR A 75 28.43 3.27 -21.13
N ARG A 76 28.92 3.67 -22.30
CA ARG A 76 28.54 3.14 -23.63
C ARG A 76 29.10 1.73 -23.89
N SER A 77 28.98 0.82 -22.92
CA SER A 77 29.38 -0.59 -23.07
C SER A 77 28.25 -1.49 -22.58
N GLY A 78 27.56 -2.09 -23.54
CA GLY A 78 26.44 -3.01 -23.31
C GLY A 78 26.89 -4.34 -22.74
N HIS A 79 27.23 -4.38 -21.45
CA HIS A 79 27.29 -5.58 -20.63
C HIS A 79 26.57 -5.28 -19.30
N GLY A 80 25.24 -5.25 -19.36
CA GLY A 80 24.42 -5.31 -18.17
C GLY A 80 24.71 -6.61 -17.44
N SER A 81 24.91 -6.53 -16.13
CA SER A 81 24.94 -7.67 -15.22
C SER A 81 23.59 -8.37 -15.30
N LYS A 82 23.46 -9.33 -16.22
CA LYS A 82 22.35 -10.29 -16.24
C LYS A 82 22.55 -11.20 -15.03
N ALA A 83 21.91 -10.86 -13.92
CA ALA A 83 21.56 -11.87 -12.93
C ALA A 83 20.57 -12.82 -13.63
N ASP A 84 21.09 -13.99 -13.99
CA ASP A 84 20.38 -14.99 -14.78
C ASP A 84 19.09 -15.42 -14.09
N LEU A 85 18.04 -15.51 -14.91
CA LEU A 85 16.68 -15.76 -14.51
C LEU A 85 16.53 -17.20 -13.98
N HIS A 86 16.26 -17.38 -12.68
CA HIS A 86 15.59 -18.58 -12.19
C HIS A 86 14.18 -18.20 -11.72
N GLU A 87 13.24 -18.55 -12.58
CA GLU A 87 11.79 -18.58 -12.41
C GLU A 87 11.28 -18.70 -10.96
N VAL A 88 10.50 -17.71 -10.49
CA VAL A 88 9.49 -17.91 -9.44
C VAL A 88 8.16 -17.35 -9.94
N THR A 89 7.54 -18.11 -10.84
CA THR A 89 6.09 -18.17 -10.92
C THR A 89 5.62 -19.01 -9.73
N ARG A 90 4.97 -18.44 -8.70
CA ARG A 90 3.82 -19.08 -8.03
C ARG A 90 2.96 -18.08 -7.25
N HIS A 91 1.70 -18.05 -7.68
CA HIS A 91 0.48 -17.77 -6.91
C HIS A 91 0.16 -16.32 -6.54
N ARG A 92 -0.58 -15.66 -7.45
CA ARG A 92 -1.56 -14.64 -7.09
C ARG A 92 -2.59 -15.22 -6.12
N LYS A 93 -2.84 -14.55 -4.99
CA LYS A 93 -4.16 -14.57 -4.33
C LYS A 93 -4.93 -13.32 -4.75
N PRO A 94 -6.23 -13.44 -5.05
CA PRO A 94 -7.09 -12.28 -5.26
C PRO A 94 -7.60 -11.80 -3.90
N PHE A 95 -7.25 -10.58 -3.54
CA PHE A 95 -8.09 -9.69 -2.75
C PHE A 95 -7.93 -8.30 -3.33
#